data_AF-A0A7J6RJ03-F1
#
_entry.id   AF-A0A7J6RJ03-F1
#
_cell.length_a   1.000
_cell.length_b   1.000
_cell.length_c   1.000
_cell.angle_alpha   90.00
_cell.angle_beta   90.00
_cell.angle_gamma   90.00
#
_symmetry.space_group_name_H-M   'P 1'
#
loop_
_entity.id
_entity.type
_entity.pdbx_description
1 polymer ?
#
loop_
_entity_poly.entity_id
_entity_poly.type
_entity_poly.pdbx_seq_one_letter_code
_entity_poly.pdbx_strand_id
1 'polypeptide(L)'
;NVDGLHWKSGIPRSLLSEIHGCLLASYCDSCQTEFRHLDDVGGCGQRPLPGGLLCPKCERSNTKTALHRPVRMVRREGHRRDCVLRDCVLDWNEELPEPDRSRAIRHCKLADLCIVIG
;
A
#
# COMPACT_ATOMS: atom_id res chain seq x y z
N ASN A 1 -9.31 -7.84 -9.36
CA ASN A 1 -10.32 -7.64 -8.31
C ASN A 1 -9.70 -6.94 -7.12
N VAL A 2 -10.50 -6.22 -6.33
CA VAL A 2 -10.03 -5.43 -5.17
C VAL A 2 -10.32 -6.12 -3.82
N ASP A 3 -11.06 -7.22 -3.83
CA ASP A 3 -11.51 -7.95 -2.62
C ASP A 3 -10.37 -8.58 -1.79
N GLY A 4 -9.18 -8.73 -2.36
CA GLY A 4 -8.01 -9.35 -1.71
C GLY A 4 -8.11 -10.87 -1.55
N LEU A 5 -9.08 -11.53 -2.20
CA LEU A 5 -9.28 -12.98 -2.10
C LEU A 5 -8.14 -13.77 -2.74
N HIS A 6 -7.51 -13.28 -3.82
CA HIS A 6 -6.34 -13.93 -4.41
C HIS A 6 -5.15 -14.02 -3.44
N TRP A 7 -4.92 -12.97 -2.65
CA TRP A 7 -3.89 -12.99 -1.62
C TRP A 7 -4.30 -13.90 -0.45
N LYS A 8 -5.56 -13.80 0.02
CA LYS A 8 -6.10 -14.66 1.09
C LYS A 8 -6.14 -16.14 0.73
N SER A 9 -6.25 -16.49 -0.55
CA SER A 9 -6.19 -17.89 -1.02
C SER A 9 -4.77 -18.46 -1.02
N GLY A 10 -3.76 -17.67 -0.63
CA GLY A 10 -2.37 -18.12 -0.49
C GLY A 10 -1.51 -17.94 -1.74
N ILE A 11 -1.99 -17.23 -2.77
CA ILE A 11 -1.16 -16.95 -3.95
C ILE A 11 -0.05 -15.95 -3.52
N PRO A 12 1.23 -16.25 -3.78
CA PRO A 12 2.33 -15.34 -3.43
C PRO A 12 2.17 -13.97 -4.08
N ARG A 13 2.43 -12.89 -3.32
CA ARG A 13 2.38 -11.50 -3.81
C ARG A 13 3.27 -11.26 -5.04
N SER A 14 4.38 -11.99 -5.15
CA SER A 14 5.29 -11.94 -6.30
C SER A 14 4.65 -12.40 -7.61
N LEU A 15 3.61 -13.25 -7.53
CA LEU A 15 2.88 -13.81 -8.68
C LEU A 15 1.57 -13.08 -8.99
N LEU A 16 1.20 -12.07 -8.19
CA LEU A 16 -0.03 -11.30 -8.36
C LEU A 16 0.28 -9.89 -8.85
N SER A 17 -0.49 -9.40 -9.84
CA SER A 17 -0.57 -7.99 -10.22
C SER A 17 -1.98 -7.45 -9.93
N GLU A 18 -2.16 -6.72 -8.83
CA GLU A 18 -3.45 -6.14 -8.44
C GLU A 18 -3.60 -4.73 -9.02
N ILE A 19 -3.83 -4.65 -10.33
CA ILE A 19 -3.77 -3.39 -11.11
C ILE A 19 -4.87 -2.36 -10.77
N HIS A 20 -5.91 -2.72 -10.03
CA HIS A 20 -6.93 -1.78 -9.54
C HIS A 20 -6.81 -1.53 -8.02
N GLY A 21 -5.74 -2.03 -7.39
CA GLY A 21 -5.57 -2.01 -5.95
C GLY A 21 -6.23 -3.19 -5.22
N CYS A 22 -6.25 -3.08 -3.89
CA CYS A 22 -6.76 -4.11 -2.99
C CYS A 22 -7.25 -3.47 -1.68
N LEU A 23 -8.47 -3.82 -1.24
CA LEU A 23 -9.08 -3.36 0.01
C LEU A 23 -8.28 -3.77 1.24
N LEU A 24 -7.46 -4.81 1.13
CA LEU A 24 -6.64 -5.34 2.21
C LEU A 24 -5.20 -4.82 2.17
N ALA A 25 -4.93 -3.78 1.39
CA ALA A 25 -3.60 -3.21 1.22
C ALA A 25 -3.61 -1.70 1.41
N SER A 26 -2.52 -1.17 1.95
CA SER A 26 -2.27 0.26 2.06
C SER A 26 -0.82 0.57 1.75
N TYR A 27 -0.53 1.80 1.34
CA TYR A 27 0.82 2.23 0.99
C TYR A 27 1.19 3.50 1.74
N CYS A 28 2.46 3.61 2.14
CA CYS A 28 3.01 4.85 2.69
C CYS A 28 3.28 5.85 1.56
N ASP A 29 2.76 7.07 1.68
CA ASP A 29 3.01 8.12 0.68
C ASP A 29 4.47 8.60 0.61
N SER A 30 5.26 8.47 1.67
CA SER A 30 6.70 8.76 1.62
C SER A 30 7.55 7.61 1.08
N CYS A 31 7.44 6.41 1.66
CA CYS A 31 8.40 5.34 1.40
C CYS A 31 7.87 4.24 0.47
N GLN A 32 6.62 4.39 0.00
CA GLN A 32 5.96 3.49 -0.95
C GLN A 32 5.92 2.03 -0.50
N THR A 33 6.12 1.78 0.80
CA THR A 33 6.06 0.43 1.36
C THR A 33 4.61 0.00 1.45
N GLU A 34 4.32 -1.15 0.86
CA GLU A 34 3.04 -1.84 0.97
C GLU A 34 2.89 -2.47 2.37
N PHE A 35 1.70 -2.33 2.94
CA PHE A 35 1.27 -3.02 4.15
C PHE A 35 0.00 -3.79 3.84
N ARG A 36 -0.02 -5.08 4.15
CA ARG A 36 -1.18 -5.96 4.00
C ARG A 36 -1.88 -6.13 5.35
N HIS A 37 -3.20 -6.15 5.31
CA HIS A 37 -4.08 -6.17 6.47
C HIS A 37 -5.02 -7.37 6.42
N LEU A 38 -5.52 -7.79 7.57
CA LEU A 38 -6.48 -8.89 7.65
C LEU A 38 -7.89 -8.46 7.24
N ASP A 39 -8.21 -7.20 7.51
CA ASP A 39 -9.51 -6.58 7.30
C ASP A 39 -9.41 -5.41 6.30
N ASP A 40 -10.56 -4.97 5.80
CA ASP A 40 -10.66 -3.81 4.92
C ASP A 40 -10.05 -2.57 5.60
N VAL A 41 -9.09 -1.95 4.92
CA VAL A 41 -8.41 -0.75 5.42
C VAL A 41 -9.33 0.47 5.43
N GLY A 42 -10.41 0.43 4.66
CA GLY A 42 -11.35 1.52 4.45
C GLY A 42 -10.76 2.62 3.57
N GLY A 43 -11.43 2.89 2.44
CA GLY A 43 -10.99 3.93 1.51
C GLY A 43 -11.20 3.53 0.05
N CYS A 44 -10.95 4.48 -0.84
CA CYS A 44 -10.94 4.35 -2.29
C CYS A 44 -10.46 5.69 -2.84
N GLY A 45 -9.56 5.70 -3.81
CA GLY A 45 -8.98 6.91 -4.38
C GLY A 45 -7.77 7.42 -3.59
N GLN A 46 -6.91 6.50 -3.12
CA GLN A 46 -5.63 6.82 -2.47
C GLN A 46 -5.75 7.80 -1.30
N ARG A 47 -6.86 7.70 -0.56
CA ARG A 47 -7.15 8.55 0.59
C ARG A 47 -6.37 8.07 1.80
N PRO A 48 -6.02 8.98 2.73
CA PRO A 48 -5.48 8.60 4.03
C PRO A 48 -6.39 7.59 4.74
N LEU A 49 -5.80 6.56 5.34
CA LEU A 49 -6.55 5.59 6.13
C LEU A 49 -7.28 6.26 7.30
N PRO A 50 -8.42 5.70 7.76
CA PRO A 50 -9.14 6.19 8.92
C PRO A 50 -8.22 6.40 10.13
N GLY A 51 -8.34 7.57 10.77
CA GLY A 51 -7.48 7.96 11.90
C GLY A 51 -6.09 8.49 11.52
N GLY A 52 -5.76 8.57 10.22
CA GLY A 52 -4.49 9.14 9.76
C GLY A 52 -3.27 8.31 10.19
N LEU A 53 -3.40 6.99 10.08
CA LEU A 53 -2.36 6.04 10.50
C LEU A 53 -1.02 6.35 9.81
N LEU A 54 0.05 6.30 10.59
CA LEU A 54 1.41 6.57 10.12
C LEU A 54 2.14 5.27 9.76
N CYS A 55 3.11 5.39 8.85
CA CYS A 55 3.91 4.26 8.42
C CYS A 55 4.89 3.80 9.52
N PRO A 56 4.74 2.56 10.05
CA PRO A 56 5.58 2.08 11.16
C PRO A 56 7.06 1.93 10.75
N LYS A 57 7.34 1.76 9.45
CA LYS A 57 8.71 1.72 8.92
C LYS A 57 9.37 3.10 8.97
N CYS A 58 8.64 4.15 8.61
CA CYS A 58 9.11 5.54 8.67
C CYS A 58 9.24 6.04 10.12
N GLU A 59 8.33 5.61 11.01
CA GLU A 59 8.43 5.93 12.44
C GLU A 59 9.71 5.36 13.06
N ARG A 60 10.01 4.08 12.82
CA ARG A 60 11.21 3.40 13.35
C ARG A 60 12.53 3.97 12.81
N SER A 61 12.55 4.54 11.61
CA SER A 61 13.75 5.22 11.11
C SER A 61 14.08 6.50 11.88
N ASN A 62 13.10 7.13 12.53
CA ASN A 62 13.29 8.36 13.29
C ASN A 62 13.67 8.14 14.76
N THR A 63 13.64 6.91 15.28
CA THR A 63 13.94 6.62 16.70
C THR A 63 15.41 6.29 16.99
N LYS A 64 16.31 6.32 16.00
CA LYS A 64 17.75 6.05 16.21
C LYS A 64 18.49 7.10 17.06
N THR A 65 17.83 8.15 17.55
CA THR A 65 18.42 9.18 18.42
C THR A 65 17.80 9.29 19.82
N ALA A 66 16.93 8.37 20.25
CA ALA A 66 16.24 8.50 21.55
C ALA A 66 16.46 7.30 22.48
N LEU A 67 17.70 7.12 22.94
CA LEU A 67 17.92 6.47 24.23
C LEU A 67 17.46 7.46 25.32
N HIS A 68 16.48 7.06 26.13
CA HIS A 68 15.98 7.76 27.33
C HIS A 68 15.09 9.02 27.15
N ARG A 69 13.87 8.88 26.62
CA ARG A 69 12.68 9.59 27.18
C ARG A 69 11.38 9.05 26.60
N PRO A 70 10.27 9.02 27.37
CA PRO A 70 8.95 8.85 26.76
C PRO A 70 8.68 10.09 25.92
N VAL A 71 8.75 9.94 24.60
CA VAL A 71 8.40 11.03 23.68
C VAL A 71 6.88 11.15 23.72
N ARG A 72 6.37 12.02 24.60
CA ARG A 72 5.12 12.72 24.30
C ARG A 72 5.32 13.32 22.91
N MET A 73 4.46 12.96 21.95
CA MET A 73 4.48 13.49 20.59
C MET A 73 4.14 14.99 20.63
N VAL A 74 5.11 15.81 21.05
CA VAL A 74 5.02 17.26 20.99
C VAL A 74 5.17 17.61 19.52
N ARG A 75 4.13 18.27 18.98
CA ARG A 75 4.13 18.93 17.68
C ARG A 75 5.37 19.82 17.57
N ARG A 76 6.47 19.31 17.01
CA ARG A 76 7.59 20.15 16.60
C ARG A 76 7.28 20.70 15.21
N GLU A 77 7.17 22.01 15.11
CA GLU A 77 7.13 22.74 13.84
C GLU A 77 8.31 22.27 12.97
N GLY A 78 8.01 21.56 11.88
CA GLY A 78 9.01 21.02 10.95
C GLY A 78 9.10 19.48 10.83
N HIS A 79 8.31 18.70 11.58
CA HIS A 79 8.23 17.24 11.37
C HIS A 79 7.41 16.90 10.12
N ARG A 80 8.01 16.15 9.18
CA ARG A 80 7.40 15.73 7.91
C ARG A 80 6.08 14.99 8.18
N ARG A 81 4.98 15.60 7.76
CA ARG A 81 3.62 15.04 7.80
C ARG A 81 3.39 14.01 6.68
N ASP A 82 4.45 13.50 6.09
CA ASP A 82 4.41 12.92 4.75
C ASP A 82 4.58 11.40 4.77
N CYS A 83 4.24 10.71 5.85
CA CYS A 83 4.33 9.24 5.92
C CYS A 83 3.02 8.58 6.36
N VAL A 84 1.93 9.10 5.81
CA VAL A 84 0.58 8.62 6.10
C VAL A 84 0.31 7.39 5.23
N LEU A 85 -0.31 6.39 5.84
CA LEU A 85 -0.81 5.24 5.09
C LEU A 85 -2.06 5.64 4.33
N ARG A 86 -2.11 5.26 3.05
CA ARG A 86 -3.22 5.50 2.14
C ARG A 86 -3.78 4.19 1.62
N ASP A 87 -5.07 4.17 1.33
CA ASP A 87 -5.66 3.07 0.56
C ASP A 87 -5.04 3.01 -0.85
N CYS A 88 -5.26 1.90 -1.56
CA CYS A 88 -4.75 1.75 -2.94
C CYS A 88 -5.83 1.35 -3.94
N VAL A 89 -7.09 1.29 -3.53
CA VAL A 89 -8.18 0.99 -4.46
C VAL A 89 -8.38 2.21 -5.34
N LEU A 90 -8.29 2.01 -6.65
CA LEU A 90 -8.30 3.12 -7.58
C LEU A 90 -9.70 3.72 -7.75
N ASP A 91 -9.75 5.04 -7.84
CA ASP A 91 -10.89 5.76 -8.44
C ASP A 91 -10.66 5.96 -9.96
N TRP A 92 -11.69 6.36 -10.70
CA TRP A 92 -11.69 6.39 -12.17
C TRP A 92 -10.57 7.22 -12.81
N ASN A 93 -10.11 8.27 -12.13
CA ASN A 93 -9.11 9.21 -12.66
C ASN A 93 -7.68 8.93 -12.18
N GLU A 94 -7.46 7.79 -11.50
CA GLU A 94 -6.15 7.45 -10.97
C GLU A 94 -5.33 6.57 -11.93
N GLU A 95 -4.01 6.73 -11.86
CA GLU A 95 -3.08 5.89 -12.61
C GLU A 95 -3.00 4.49 -12.00
N LEU A 96 -2.82 3.47 -12.86
CA LEU A 96 -2.59 2.11 -12.39
C LEU A 96 -1.27 2.03 -11.59
N PRO A 97 -1.23 1.25 -10.49
CA PRO A 97 -0.09 1.21 -9.59
C PRO A 97 1.13 0.55 -10.25
N GLU A 98 2.31 1.13 -10.02
CA GLU A 98 3.58 0.47 -10.23
C GLU A 98 4.06 -0.22 -8.94
N PRO A 99 4.75 -1.38 -9.02
CA PRO A 99 5.21 -2.05 -10.23
C PRO A 99 4.18 -3.01 -10.86
N ASP A 100 2.96 -3.10 -10.30
CA ASP A 100 1.92 -4.05 -10.71
C ASP A 100 1.54 -3.94 -12.19
N ARG A 101 1.35 -2.71 -12.70
CA ARG A 101 1.10 -2.43 -14.12
C ARG A 101 2.21 -2.95 -15.01
N SER A 102 3.47 -2.56 -14.75
CA SER A 102 4.60 -2.98 -15.59
C SER A 102 4.79 -4.50 -15.58
N ARG A 103 4.63 -5.15 -14.42
CA ARG A 103 4.69 -6.62 -14.32
C ARG A 103 3.58 -7.28 -15.12
N ALA A 104 2.34 -6.79 -15.00
CA ALA A 104 1.21 -7.34 -15.76
C ALA A 104 1.47 -7.26 -17.26
N ILE A 105 1.84 -6.08 -17.78
CA ILE A 105 2.16 -5.87 -19.19
C ILE A 105 3.29 -6.80 -19.64
N ARG A 106 4.37 -6.90 -18.85
CA ARG A 106 5.51 -7.77 -19.17
C ARG A 106 5.09 -9.24 -19.25
N HIS A 107 4.35 -9.74 -18.27
CA HIS A 107 3.94 -11.15 -18.24
C HIS A 107 2.93 -11.46 -19.35
N CYS A 108 1.98 -10.57 -19.64
CA CYS A 108 1.07 -10.74 -20.77
C CYS A 108 1.80 -10.79 -22.12
N LYS A 109 2.86 -10.00 -22.30
CA LYS A 109 3.67 -10.01 -23.54
C LYS A 109 4.52 -11.26 -23.73
N LEU A 110 4.91 -11.90 -22.63
CA LEU A 110 5.78 -13.08 -22.65
C LEU A 110 5.00 -14.40 -22.57
N ALA A 111 3.70 -14.34 -22.33
CA ALA A 111 2.87 -15.53 -22.16
C ALA A 111 2.58 -16.22 -23.49
N ASP A 112 2.72 -17.55 -23.52
CA ASP A 112 2.29 -18.38 -24.63
C ASP A 112 0.77 -18.65 -24.60
N LEU A 113 0.13 -18.46 -23.43
CA LEU A 113 -1.30 -18.62 -23.21
C LEU A 113 -1.83 -17.58 -22.21
N CYS A 114 -2.94 -16.92 -22.57
CA CYS A 114 -3.67 -16.01 -21.69
C CYS A 114 -5.10 -16.53 -21.47
N ILE A 115 -5.48 -16.76 -20.22
CA ILE A 115 -6.84 -17.19 -19.83
C ILE A 115 -7.52 -16.04 -19.10
N VAL A 116 -8.73 -15.68 -19.52
CA VAL A 116 -9.55 -14.62 -18.90
C VAL A 116 -10.76 -15.27 -18.23
N ILE A 117 -10.93 -15.00 -16.93
CA ILE A 117 -11.98 -15.56 -16.08
C ILE A 117 -12.69 -14.39 -15.41
N GLY A 118 -14.02 -14.40 -15.43
CA GLY A 118 -14.90 -13.32 -14.94
C GLY A 118 -14.88 -13.17 -13.43
#